data_AF-A0A517Y1Z4-F1
#
_entry.id   AF-A0A517Y1Z4-F1
#
_cell.length_a   1.000
_cell.length_b   1.000
_cell.length_c   1.000
_cell.angle_alpha   90.00
_cell.angle_beta   90.00
_cell.angle_gamma   90.00
#
_symmetry.space_group_name_H-M   'P 1'
#
loop_
_entity.id
_entity.type
_entity.pdbx_description
1 polymer ?
#
loop_
_entity_poly.entity_id
_entity_poly.type
_entity_poly.pdbx_seq_one_letter_code
_entity_poly.pdbx_strand_id
1 'polypeptide(L)' 'MPRPKCQFPSYCKHPQQNSARCWLNRRWVTLGRYDSPESRAEFARICAEISATSDQASVARAAP' A
#
# COMPACT_ATOMS: atom_id res chain seq x y z
N MET A 1 -2.35 -24.36 0.01
CA MET A 1 -3.41 -23.36 0.29
C MET A 1 -3.06 -22.05 -0.39
N PRO A 2 -3.95 -21.43 -1.18
CA PRO A 2 -3.73 -20.09 -1.70
C PRO A 2 -3.69 -19.10 -0.53
N ARG A 3 -2.60 -18.35 -0.36
CA ARG A 3 -2.56 -17.27 0.64
C ARG A 3 -3.58 -16.21 0.23
N PRO A 4 -4.46 -15.73 1.13
CA PRO A 4 -5.29 -14.57 0.83
C PRO A 4 -4.36 -13.43 0.39
N LYS A 5 -4.59 -12.91 -0.80
CA LYS A 5 -3.84 -11.75 -1.29
C LYS A 5 -4.19 -10.59 -0.37
N CYS A 6 -3.24 -10.16 0.47
CA CYS A 6 -3.40 -8.93 1.22
C CYS A 6 -3.61 -7.80 0.21
N GLN A 7 -4.84 -7.28 0.20
CA GLN A 7 -5.26 -6.20 -0.67
C GLN A 7 -4.67 -4.87 -0.22
N PHE A 8 -4.35 -4.77 1.07
CA PHE A 8 -3.74 -3.58 1.66
C PHE A 8 -2.23 -3.74 1.85
N PRO A 9 -1.47 -2.66 1.59
CA PRO A 9 -0.04 -2.65 1.77
C PRO A 9 0.30 -2.63 3.27
N SER A 10 1.28 -3.45 3.69
CA SER A 10 1.74 -3.45 5.08
C SER A 10 2.66 -2.26 5.33
N TYR A 11 2.33 -1.41 6.31
CA TYR A 11 3.21 -0.34 6.78
C TYR A 11 4.26 -0.90 7.74
N CYS A 12 5.54 -0.74 7.41
CA CYS A 12 6.64 -1.30 8.18
C CYS A 12 7.79 -0.30 8.34
N LYS A 13 8.55 -0.44 9.42
CA LYS A 13 9.77 0.32 9.66
C LYS A 13 10.97 -0.31 8.94
N HIS A 14 11.79 0.51 8.30
CA HIS A 14 13.11 0.12 7.82
C HIS A 14 14.08 0.09 9.01
N PRO A 15 14.71 -1.05 9.33
CA PRO A 15 15.51 -1.20 10.55
C PRO A 15 16.74 -0.29 10.58
N GLN A 16 17.42 -0.08 9.44
CA GLN A 16 18.66 0.72 9.38
C GLN A 16 18.44 2.23 9.20
N GLN A 17 17.37 2.65 8.53
CA GLN A 17 17.22 4.04 8.07
C GLN A 17 16.13 4.80 8.84
N ASN A 18 15.45 4.13 9.77
CA ASN A 18 14.33 4.69 10.52
C ASN A 18 13.25 5.30 9.61
N SER A 19 13.13 4.76 8.39
CA SER A 19 12.17 5.18 7.37
C SER A 19 10.95 4.27 7.37
N ALA A 20 9.80 4.82 7.05
CA ALA A 20 8.60 4.06 6.74
C ALA A 20 8.72 3.43 5.36
N ARG A 21 8.30 2.18 5.22
CA ARG A 21 8.16 1.50 3.94
C ARG A 21 6.86 0.73 3.88
N CYS A 22 6.28 0.60 2.69
CA CYS A 22 5.12 -0.23 2.45
C CYS A 22 5.38 -1.23 1.32
N TRP A 23 4.75 -2.41 1.40
CA TRP A 23 4.79 -3.39 0.33
C TRP A 23 3.63 -3.15 -0.63
N LEU A 24 3.93 -2.64 -1.83
CA LEU A 24 2.96 -2.24 -2.83
C LEU A 24 3.30 -2.89 -4.17
N ASN A 25 2.34 -3.54 -4.83
CA ASN A 25 2.52 -4.05 -6.20
C ASN A 25 3.82 -4.88 -6.42
N ARG A 26 4.17 -5.73 -5.45
CA ARG A 26 5.38 -6.58 -5.46
C ARG A 26 6.71 -5.82 -5.34
N ARG A 27 6.68 -4.56 -4.87
CA ARG A 27 7.87 -3.75 -4.57
C ARG A 27 7.77 -3.11 -3.18
N TRP A 28 8.92 -2.84 -2.56
CA TRP A 28 9.01 -1.97 -1.38
C TRP A 28 9.02 -0.51 -1.82
N VAL A 29 8.12 0.30 -1.26
CA VAL A 29 8.08 1.75 -1.46
C VAL A 29 8.42 2.44 -0.15
N THR A 30 9.37 3.37 -0.17
CA THR A 30 9.77 4.14 1.01
C THR A 30 8.90 5.40 1.10
N LEU A 31 8.31 5.65 2.27
CA LEU A 31 7.34 6.73 2.52
C LEU A 31 7.94 7.92 3.28
N GLY A 32 9.25 7.90 3.54
CA GLY A 32 9.93 8.93 4.34
C GLY A 32 10.21 8.45 5.77
N ARG A 33 10.31 9.37 6.72
CA ARG A 33 10.67 9.05 8.12
C ARG A 33 9.57 8.26 8.83
N TYR A 34 9.94 7.21 9.55
CA TYR A 34 8.98 6.38 10.28
C TYR A 34 8.22 7.21 11.32
N ASP A 35 6.90 7.10 11.29
CA ASP A 35 5.97 7.76 12.22
C ASP A 35 5.91 9.29 12.09
N SER A 36 6.43 9.83 10.98
CA SER A 36 6.20 11.24 10.64
C SER A 36 4.77 11.44 10.10
N PRO A 37 4.18 12.63 10.28
CA PRO A 37 2.88 12.95 9.67
C PRO A 37 2.91 12.81 8.15
N GLU A 38 4.05 13.11 7.52
CA GLU A 38 4.26 12.95 6.07
C GLU A 38 4.15 11.48 5.64
N SER A 39 4.79 10.56 6.36
CA SER A 39 4.75 9.13 6.03
C SER A 39 3.35 8.53 6.19
N ARG A 40 2.59 9.00 7.18
CA ARG A 40 1.19 8.60 7.40
C ARG A 40 0.26 9.15 6.31
N ALA A 41 0.48 10.40 5.89
CA ALA A 41 -0.29 11.01 4.80
C ALA A 41 -0.05 10.28 3.48
N GLU A 42 1.20 9.96 3.15
CA GLU A 42 1.54 9.18 1.95
C GLU A 42 0.98 7.75 2.01
N PHE A 43 1.06 7.09 3.18
CA PHE A 43 0.43 5.77 3.35
C PHE A 43 -1.09 5.82 3.14
N ALA A 44 -1.76 6.85 3.69
CA ALA A 44 -3.19 7.04 3.52
C ALA A 44 -3.58 7.30 2.06
N ARG A 45 -2.80 8.11 1.33
CA ARG A 45 -2.98 8.33 -0.12
C ARG A 45 -2.87 7.02 -0.90
N ILE A 46 -1.85 6.22 -0.62
CA ILE A 46 -1.65 4.91 -1.27
C ILE A 46 -2.82 3.97 -0.96
N CYS A 47 -3.28 3.91 0.29
CA CYS A 47 -4.44 3.10 0.65
C CYS A 47 -5.72 3.54 -0.09
N ALA A 48 -5.93 4.85 -0.24
CA ALA A 48 -7.06 5.40 -0.99
C ALA A 48 -6.95 5.06 -2.49
N GLU A 49 -5.77 5.21 -3.09
CA GLU A 49 -5.51 4.87 -4.50
C GLU A 49 -5.74 3.39 -4.80
N ILE A 50 -5.30 2.51 -3.89
CA ILE A 50 -5.53 1.06 -4.01
C ILE A 50 -7.02 0.74 -3.88
N SER A 51 -7.72 1.39 -2.94
CA SER A 51 -9.17 1.17 -2.78
C SER A 51 -9.92 1.61 -4.03
N ALA A 52 -9.58 2.77 -4.60
CA ALA A 52 -10.16 3.28 -5.84
C ALA A 52 -9.82 2.40 -7.06
N THR A 53 -8.58 1.92 -7.17
CA THR A 53 -8.13 1.02 -8.25
C THR A 53 -8.76 -0.36 -8.13
N SER A 54 -8.93 -0.86 -6.91
CA SER A 54 -9.54 -2.16 -6.70
C SER A 54 -11.01 -2.17 -7.10
N ASP A 55 -11.72 -1.07 -6.87
CA ASP A 55 -13.11 -0.89 -7.30
C ASP A 55 -13.22 -0.92 -8.84
N GLN A 56 -12.34 -0.17 -9.53
CA GLN A 56 -12.20 -0.19 -10.99
C GLN A 56 -11.86 -1.58 -11.55
N ALA A 57 -10.97 -2.34 -10.90
CA ALA A 57 -10.59 -3.68 -11.33
C ALA A 57 -11.73 -4.71 -11.18
N SER A 58 -12.64 -4.53 -10.21
CA SER A 58 -13.87 -5.33 -10.12
C SER A 58 -14.89 -4.96 -11.18
N VAL A 59 -15.05 -3.66 -11.49
CA VAL A 59 -16.00 -3.19 -12.51
C VAL A 59 -15.56 -3.61 -13.92
N ALA A 60 -14.28 -3.50 -14.26
CA ALA A 60 -13.75 -3.94 -15.56
C ALA A 60 -13.84 -5.45 -15.80
N ARG A 61 -13.94 -6.25 -14.73
CA ARG A 61 -14.07 -7.72 -14.79
C ARG A 61 -15.53 -8.20 -14.83
N ALA A 62 -16.48 -7.29 -14.62
CA ALA A 62 -17.92 -7.52 -14.65
C ALA A 62 -18.59 -6.99 -15.92
N ALA A 63 -17.83 -6.43 -16.87
CA ALA A 63 -18.34 -6.06 -18.18
C ALA A 63 -18.51 -7.34 -19.05
N PRO A 64 -19.71 -7.61 -19.59
CA PRO A 64 -20.02 -8.81 -20.38
C PRO A 64 -19.37 -8.82 -21.77
#